data_AF-A0A3A8ZX62-F1
#
_entry.id   AF-A0A3A8ZX62-F1
#
_cell.length_a   1.000
_cell.length_b   1.000
_cell.length_c   1.000
_cell.angle_alpha   90.00
_cell.angle_beta   90.00
_cell.angle_gamma   90.00
#
_symmetry.space_group_name_H-M   'P 1'
#
loop_
_entity.id
_entity.type
_entity.pdbx_description
1 polymer ?
#
loop_
_entity_poly.entity_id
_entity_poly.type
_entity_poly.pdbx_seq_one_letter_code
_entity_poly.pdbx_strand_id
1 'polypeptide(L)'
;MCNFKSGIILKNKVVLAPEGNESHSDLLESLGIEDNHINATKTFVRAELIPKNNDKMTDVKEWRYKVDQDIVPDWYEKDPERYEKEFRDAVEKYMEDWRKKFKYICGYYWTSVQDGDRTYYFMNSILKKSEFGKTNNYAESYVRKELVNSELAESLKKEFGDKLLPISLDLTSMDGFKDYDMVEGDILAITNIQLLMKFGESIPLIDNWYWLATPNQTPKRGDARCVQFVNSCGYVCYNVCGYDGGVRPFFILKS
;
A
#
# COMPACT_ATOMS: atom_id res chain seq x y z
N MET A 1 -14.39 -12.32 1.28
CA MET A 1 -13.71 -11.10 0.82
C MET A 1 -13.12 -11.40 -0.54
N CYS A 2 -13.43 -10.57 -1.53
CA CYS A 2 -12.92 -10.70 -2.88
C CYS A 2 -11.48 -10.17 -2.98
N ASN A 3 -10.72 -10.66 -3.95
CA ASN A 3 -9.34 -10.25 -4.20
C ASN A 3 -9.29 -9.09 -5.18
N PHE A 4 -8.32 -8.20 -4.98
CA PHE A 4 -7.94 -7.22 -5.99
C PHE A 4 -7.26 -7.94 -7.17
N LYS A 5 -7.54 -7.59 -8.44
CA LYS A 5 -8.60 -6.71 -8.93
C LYS A 5 -9.84 -7.54 -9.29
N SER A 6 -10.98 -7.19 -8.72
CA SER A 6 -12.28 -7.83 -9.00
C SER A 6 -13.07 -7.10 -10.09
N GLY A 7 -13.98 -7.82 -10.71
CA GLY A 7 -14.97 -7.23 -11.60
C GLY A 7 -16.03 -8.23 -12.09
N ILE A 8 -16.98 -7.69 -12.85
CA ILE A 8 -18.06 -8.42 -13.51
C ILE A 8 -17.82 -8.39 -15.02
N ILE A 9 -17.76 -9.57 -15.61
CA ILE A 9 -17.77 -9.77 -17.05
C ILE A 9 -19.23 -9.95 -17.48
N LEU A 10 -19.69 -9.08 -18.37
CA LEU A 10 -20.95 -9.21 -19.10
C LEU A 10 -20.62 -9.59 -20.54
N LYS A 11 -21.60 -10.18 -21.24
CA LYS A 11 -21.43 -10.65 -22.63
C LYS A 11 -20.81 -9.62 -23.59
N ASN A 12 -21.04 -8.33 -23.35
CA ASN A 12 -20.59 -7.24 -24.24
C ASN A 12 -19.59 -6.27 -23.60
N LYS A 13 -19.25 -6.42 -22.31
CA LYS A 13 -18.34 -5.49 -21.61
C LYS A 13 -17.83 -6.07 -20.30
N VAL A 14 -16.70 -5.55 -19.85
CA VAL A 14 -16.18 -5.75 -18.50
C VAL A 14 -16.45 -4.51 -17.64
N VAL A 15 -16.87 -4.72 -16.40
CA VAL A 15 -17.00 -3.67 -15.38
C VAL A 15 -16.11 -4.05 -14.20
N LEU A 16 -15.09 -3.23 -13.92
CA LEU A 16 -14.22 -3.45 -12.76
C LEU A 16 -14.83 -2.85 -11.51
N ALA A 17 -14.54 -3.43 -10.35
CA ALA A 17 -14.98 -2.88 -9.08
C ALA A 17 -14.32 -1.53 -8.80
N PRO A 18 -14.99 -0.60 -8.09
CA PRO A 18 -14.40 0.69 -7.74
C PRO A 18 -13.22 0.56 -6.76
N GLU A 19 -12.37 1.58 -6.70
CA GLU A 19 -11.25 1.63 -5.75
C GLU A 19 -11.77 1.59 -4.31
N GLY A 20 -11.19 0.71 -3.47
CA GLY A 20 -11.60 0.55 -2.07
C GLY A 20 -12.80 -0.37 -1.83
N ASN A 21 -13.47 -0.87 -2.87
CA ASN A 21 -14.53 -1.87 -2.74
C ASN A 21 -14.42 -2.93 -3.85
N GLU A 22 -13.93 -4.11 -3.49
CA GLU A 22 -13.80 -5.26 -4.40
C GLU A 22 -15.00 -6.23 -4.33
N SER A 23 -16.10 -5.87 -3.65
CA SER A 23 -17.28 -6.74 -3.51
C SER A 23 -17.99 -6.95 -4.85
N HIS A 24 -18.12 -8.20 -5.29
CA HIS A 24 -18.94 -8.53 -6.47
C HIS A 24 -20.43 -8.24 -6.24
N SER A 25 -20.94 -8.46 -5.02
CA SER A 25 -22.35 -8.24 -4.70
C SER A 25 -22.71 -6.75 -4.79
N ASP A 26 -21.87 -5.87 -4.22
CA ASP A 26 -22.07 -4.41 -4.29
C ASP A 26 -21.95 -3.92 -5.74
N LEU A 27 -21.03 -4.51 -6.52
CA LEU A 27 -20.87 -4.17 -7.92
C LEU A 27 -22.09 -4.62 -8.75
N LEU A 28 -22.63 -5.81 -8.52
CA LEU A 28 -23.86 -6.29 -9.15
C LEU A 28 -25.07 -5.42 -8.79
N GLU A 29 -25.21 -5.03 -7.53
CA GLU A 29 -26.24 -4.10 -7.06
C GLU A 29 -26.14 -2.75 -7.77
N SER A 30 -24.93 -2.18 -7.89
CA SER A 30 -24.71 -0.92 -8.61
C SER A 30 -25.05 -0.99 -10.11
N LEU A 31 -25.02 -2.20 -10.69
CA LEU A 31 -25.40 -2.47 -12.06
C LEU A 31 -26.90 -2.79 -12.22
N GLY A 32 -27.66 -2.84 -11.12
CA GLY A 32 -29.06 -3.26 -11.12
C GLY A 32 -29.26 -4.73 -11.47
N ILE A 33 -28.26 -5.57 -11.23
CA ILE A 33 -28.29 -7.01 -11.53
C ILE A 33 -28.49 -7.76 -10.22
N GLU A 34 -29.58 -8.49 -10.11
CA GLU A 34 -29.84 -9.32 -8.94
C GLU A 34 -28.85 -10.50 -8.89
N ASP A 35 -28.24 -10.69 -7.72
CA ASP A 35 -27.34 -11.80 -7.43
C ASP A 35 -28.14 -13.08 -7.16
N ASN A 36 -28.52 -13.77 -8.23
CA ASN A 36 -29.26 -15.04 -8.15
C ASN A 36 -28.76 -16.07 -9.18
N HIS A 37 -29.20 -17.32 -9.00
CA HIS A 37 -28.79 -18.45 -9.84
C HIS A 37 -29.14 -18.26 -11.33
N ILE A 38 -30.28 -17.64 -11.63
CA ILE A 38 -30.72 -17.41 -13.02
C ILE A 38 -29.78 -16.41 -13.70
N ASN A 39 -29.37 -15.35 -13.02
CA ASN A 39 -28.45 -14.36 -13.56
C ASN A 39 -27.01 -14.87 -13.62
N ALA A 40 -26.57 -15.68 -12.65
CA ALA A 40 -25.25 -16.32 -12.71
C ALA A 40 -25.10 -17.30 -13.90
N THR A 41 -26.19 -17.93 -14.34
CA THR A 41 -26.20 -18.81 -15.53
C THR A 41 -26.43 -18.07 -16.86
N LYS A 42 -26.78 -16.79 -16.87
CA LYS A 42 -27.20 -16.10 -18.11
C LYS A 42 -26.57 -14.75 -18.36
N THR A 43 -26.29 -14.01 -17.30
CA THR A 43 -26.09 -12.56 -17.36
C THR A 43 -24.65 -12.16 -17.12
N PHE A 44 -23.97 -12.77 -16.15
CA PHE A 44 -22.67 -12.30 -15.68
C PHE A 44 -21.70 -13.42 -15.29
N VAL A 45 -20.41 -13.07 -15.26
CA VAL A 45 -19.34 -13.85 -14.63
C VAL A 45 -18.57 -12.97 -13.65
N ARG A 46 -18.40 -13.43 -12.41
CA ARG A 46 -17.48 -12.85 -11.44
C ARG A 46 -16.07 -13.28 -11.73
N ALA A 47 -15.19 -12.31 -11.86
CA ALA A 47 -13.78 -12.56 -12.10
C ALA A 47 -12.91 -11.77 -11.12
N GLU A 48 -11.74 -12.33 -10.84
CA GLU A 48 -10.65 -11.72 -10.08
C GLU A 48 -9.35 -11.90 -10.88
N LEU A 49 -8.51 -10.87 -10.91
CA LEU A 49 -7.16 -10.96 -11.45
C LEU A 49 -6.17 -10.60 -10.33
N ILE A 50 -5.53 -11.63 -9.79
CA ILE A 50 -4.87 -11.58 -8.48
C ILE A 50 -3.36 -11.37 -8.66
N PRO A 51 -2.78 -10.27 -8.15
CA PRO A 51 -1.36 -10.01 -8.23
C PRO A 51 -0.53 -11.09 -7.54
N LYS A 52 0.65 -11.36 -8.09
CA LYS A 52 1.62 -12.28 -7.48
C LYS A 52 2.02 -11.74 -6.11
N ASN A 53 1.93 -12.56 -5.07
CA ASN A 53 2.23 -12.19 -3.68
C ASN A 53 1.43 -10.97 -3.16
N ASN A 54 0.26 -10.68 -3.76
CA ASN A 54 -0.53 -9.46 -3.50
C ASN A 54 0.22 -8.15 -3.79
N ASP A 55 1.22 -8.17 -4.68
CA ASP A 55 1.94 -6.98 -5.10
C ASP A 55 1.38 -6.40 -6.41
N LYS A 56 0.57 -5.33 -6.28
CA LYS A 56 -0.06 -4.59 -7.39
C LYS A 56 0.94 -3.94 -8.34
N MET A 57 2.23 -3.85 -7.99
CA MET A 57 3.26 -3.28 -8.86
C MET A 57 3.83 -4.28 -9.86
N THR A 58 3.56 -5.59 -9.69
CA THR A 58 3.99 -6.62 -10.63
C THR A 58 3.29 -6.51 -11.99
N ASP A 59 3.88 -7.12 -13.02
CA ASP A 59 3.28 -7.18 -14.36
C ASP A 59 1.93 -7.91 -14.30
N VAL A 60 0.88 -7.26 -14.83
CA VAL A 60 -0.51 -7.76 -14.83
C VAL A 60 -0.61 -9.09 -15.59
N LYS A 61 0.29 -9.33 -16.55
CA LYS A 61 0.36 -10.58 -17.30
C LYS A 61 0.66 -11.78 -16.41
N GLU A 62 1.41 -11.56 -15.33
CA GLU A 62 1.79 -12.60 -14.36
C GLU A 62 0.70 -12.83 -13.30
N TRP A 63 -0.40 -12.06 -13.33
CA TRP A 63 -1.47 -12.16 -12.34
C TRP A 63 -2.36 -13.37 -12.62
N ARG A 64 -2.82 -14.01 -11.54
CA ARG A 64 -3.66 -15.21 -11.60
C ARG A 64 -5.10 -14.81 -11.85
N TYR A 65 -5.63 -15.19 -13.00
CA TYR A 65 -7.06 -15.08 -13.29
C TYR A 65 -7.85 -16.15 -12.53
N LYS A 66 -9.00 -15.77 -11.99
CA LYS A 66 -9.90 -16.66 -11.25
C LYS A 66 -11.34 -16.27 -11.56
N VAL A 67 -12.15 -17.25 -11.94
CA VAL A 67 -13.61 -17.13 -11.95
C VAL A 67 -14.12 -17.43 -10.54
N ASP A 68 -14.95 -16.54 -9.98
CA ASP A 68 -15.43 -16.61 -8.59
C ASP A 68 -16.92 -16.98 -8.52
N GLN A 69 -17.31 -18.05 -9.23
CA GLN A 69 -18.65 -18.64 -9.20
C GLN A 69 -18.62 -20.09 -9.73
N ASP A 70 -19.52 -20.93 -9.25
CA ASP A 70 -19.57 -22.36 -9.59
C ASP A 70 -20.23 -22.66 -10.95
N ILE A 71 -21.03 -21.72 -11.44
CA ILE A 71 -21.80 -21.81 -12.68
C ILE A 71 -21.55 -20.57 -13.52
N VAL A 72 -21.40 -20.73 -14.82
CA VAL A 72 -21.16 -19.62 -15.75
C VAL A 72 -22.15 -19.68 -16.92
N PRO A 73 -22.38 -18.59 -17.64
CA PRO A 73 -23.26 -18.62 -18.80
C PRO A 73 -22.67 -19.36 -20.00
N ASP A 74 -23.52 -19.99 -20.81
CA ASP A 74 -23.14 -20.69 -22.05
C ASP A 74 -22.26 -19.83 -22.99
N TRP A 75 -22.47 -18.51 -23.00
CA TRP A 75 -21.70 -17.62 -23.85
C TRP A 75 -20.24 -17.50 -23.39
N TYR A 76 -19.98 -17.64 -22.08
CA TYR A 76 -18.64 -17.62 -21.52
C TYR A 76 -17.95 -18.97 -21.73
N GLU A 77 -18.64 -20.08 -21.47
CA GLU A 77 -18.10 -21.44 -21.67
C GLU A 77 -17.65 -21.71 -23.10
N LYS A 78 -18.32 -21.10 -24.08
CA LYS A 78 -17.99 -21.25 -25.50
C LYS A 78 -16.71 -20.53 -25.91
N ASP A 79 -16.29 -19.50 -25.18
CA ASP A 79 -15.13 -18.67 -25.53
C ASP A 79 -14.45 -18.05 -24.28
N PRO A 80 -14.00 -18.88 -23.32
CA PRO A 80 -13.50 -18.38 -22.04
C PRO A 80 -12.20 -17.56 -22.20
N GLU A 81 -11.36 -17.93 -23.17
CA GLU A 81 -10.09 -17.24 -23.44
C GLU A 81 -10.30 -15.80 -23.88
N ARG A 82 -11.32 -15.54 -24.73
CA ARG A 82 -11.67 -14.18 -25.13
C ARG A 82 -12.09 -13.33 -23.93
N TYR A 83 -12.99 -13.84 -23.08
CA TYR A 83 -13.47 -13.06 -21.93
C TYR A 83 -12.41 -12.84 -20.86
N GLU A 84 -11.54 -13.84 -20.61
CA GLU A 84 -10.37 -13.64 -19.77
C GLU A 84 -9.47 -12.53 -20.35
N LYS A 85 -9.21 -12.55 -21.66
CA LYS A 85 -8.42 -11.51 -22.33
C LYS A 85 -9.07 -10.13 -22.20
N GLU A 86 -10.37 -10.00 -22.46
CA GLU A 86 -11.11 -8.73 -22.28
C GLU A 86 -11.03 -8.23 -20.83
N PHE A 87 -11.06 -9.14 -19.85
CA PHE A 87 -10.88 -8.79 -18.44
C PHE A 87 -9.46 -8.32 -18.13
N ARG A 88 -8.44 -9.04 -18.61
CA ARG A 88 -7.03 -8.64 -18.46
C ARG A 88 -6.75 -7.29 -19.10
N ASP A 89 -7.24 -7.06 -20.32
CA ASP A 89 -7.09 -5.79 -21.04
C ASP A 89 -7.72 -4.62 -20.23
N ALA A 90 -8.89 -4.85 -19.61
CA ALA A 90 -9.54 -3.85 -18.75
C ALA A 90 -8.72 -3.57 -17.48
N VAL A 91 -8.18 -4.61 -16.82
CA VAL A 91 -7.33 -4.45 -15.64
C VAL A 91 -5.99 -3.79 -15.98
N GLU A 92 -5.36 -4.14 -17.10
CA GLU A 92 -4.13 -3.49 -17.57
C GLU A 92 -4.34 -1.98 -17.75
N LYS A 93 -5.40 -1.58 -18.46
CA LYS A 93 -5.74 -0.17 -18.65
C LYS A 93 -5.99 0.54 -17.31
N TYR A 94 -6.75 -0.09 -16.41
CA TYR A 94 -6.95 0.45 -15.06
C TYR A 94 -5.62 0.66 -14.33
N MET A 95 -4.72 -0.32 -14.38
CA MET A 95 -3.43 -0.26 -13.70
C MET A 95 -2.50 0.78 -14.32
N GLU A 96 -2.54 1.01 -15.64
CA GLU A 96 -1.83 2.11 -16.29
C GLU A 96 -2.29 3.46 -15.75
N ASP A 97 -3.61 3.70 -15.68
CA ASP A 97 -4.16 4.96 -15.18
C ASP A 97 -3.93 5.13 -13.67
N TRP A 98 -4.02 4.04 -12.92
CA TRP A 98 -3.70 4.03 -11.50
C TRP A 98 -2.22 4.35 -11.25
N ARG A 99 -1.30 3.78 -12.04
CA ARG A 99 0.15 4.04 -11.92
C ARG A 99 0.55 5.47 -12.25
N LYS A 100 -0.18 6.14 -13.16
CA LYS A 100 0.06 7.57 -13.49
C LYS A 100 -0.15 8.50 -12.29
N LYS A 101 -0.85 8.05 -11.24
CA LYS A 101 -0.98 8.80 -9.98
C LYS A 101 0.33 8.85 -9.17
N PHE A 102 1.32 8.01 -9.49
CA PHE A 102 2.56 7.88 -8.73
C PHE A 102 3.78 8.32 -9.54
N LYS A 103 4.85 8.66 -8.84
CA LYS A 103 6.17 8.93 -9.42
C LYS A 103 7.03 7.68 -9.33
N TYR A 104 7.64 7.28 -10.44
CA TYR A 104 8.58 6.15 -10.46
C TYR A 104 10.01 6.68 -10.31
N ILE A 105 10.64 6.41 -9.16
CA ILE A 105 11.94 6.96 -8.74
C ILE A 105 12.75 5.83 -8.11
N CYS A 106 14.02 5.70 -8.50
CA CYS A 106 14.95 4.68 -7.97
C CYS A 106 14.38 3.24 -7.95
N GLY A 107 13.51 2.87 -8.90
CA GLY A 107 12.92 1.53 -8.97
C GLY A 107 11.62 1.33 -8.19
N TYR A 108 11.07 2.38 -7.57
CA TYR A 108 9.86 2.30 -6.75
C TYR A 108 8.84 3.36 -7.13
N TYR A 109 7.56 3.09 -6.85
CA TYR A 109 6.48 4.04 -7.00
C TYR A 109 6.24 4.84 -5.72
N TRP A 110 6.08 6.14 -5.86
CA TRP A 110 5.95 7.10 -4.77
C TRP A 110 4.73 7.98 -4.94
N THR A 111 4.02 8.22 -3.84
CA THR A 111 3.01 9.29 -3.76
C THR A 111 3.71 10.56 -3.33
N SER A 112 3.59 11.62 -4.13
CA SER A 112 4.18 12.93 -3.81
C SER A 112 3.16 13.88 -3.20
N VAL A 113 3.50 14.55 -2.11
CA VAL A 113 2.68 15.57 -1.44
C VAL A 113 3.51 16.83 -1.26
N GLN A 114 3.00 17.97 -1.74
CA GLN A 114 3.68 19.26 -1.59
C GLN A 114 3.24 19.95 -0.29
N ASP A 115 4.21 20.54 0.41
CA ASP A 115 4.03 21.25 1.68
C ASP A 115 5.04 22.41 1.75
N GLY A 116 4.59 23.60 1.32
CA GLY A 116 5.47 24.77 1.17
C GLY A 116 6.53 24.56 0.09
N ASP A 117 7.80 24.73 0.47
CA ASP A 117 8.98 24.55 -0.39
C ASP A 117 9.51 23.10 -0.38
N ARG A 118 8.73 22.16 0.16
CA ARG A 118 9.08 20.74 0.29
C ARG A 118 8.10 19.87 -0.46
N THR A 119 8.63 18.84 -1.10
CA THR A 119 7.84 17.75 -1.66
C THR A 119 8.20 16.45 -0.93
N TYR A 120 7.22 15.87 -0.25
CA TYR A 120 7.34 14.59 0.44
C TYR A 120 6.99 13.46 -0.53
N TYR A 121 7.78 12.39 -0.53
CA TYR A 121 7.57 11.21 -1.36
C TYR A 121 7.37 10.00 -0.46
N PHE A 122 6.15 9.48 -0.37
CA PHE A 122 5.81 8.29 0.41
C PHE A 122 5.76 7.07 -0.49
N MET A 123 6.49 6.00 -0.14
CA MET A 123 6.50 4.79 -0.96
C MET A 123 5.09 4.19 -1.05
N ASN A 124 4.67 3.80 -2.26
CA ASN A 124 3.37 3.18 -2.51
C ASN A 124 3.44 1.64 -2.44
N SER A 125 4.24 1.13 -1.50
CA SER A 125 4.41 -0.26 -1.12
C SER A 125 5.25 -0.30 0.16
N ILE A 126 5.74 -1.47 0.55
CA ILE A 126 6.79 -1.63 1.55
C ILE A 126 8.11 -1.98 0.85
N LEU A 127 9.23 -1.46 1.35
CA LEU A 127 10.56 -1.82 0.86
C LEU A 127 10.88 -3.28 1.17
N LYS A 128 10.51 -3.71 2.37
CA LYS A 128 10.63 -5.09 2.88
C LYS A 128 9.84 -5.27 4.16
N LYS A 129 9.78 -6.51 4.64
CA LYS A 129 9.39 -6.82 6.02
C LYS A 129 10.64 -6.89 6.90
N SER A 130 10.54 -6.39 8.12
CA SER A 130 11.62 -6.40 9.10
C SER A 130 11.06 -6.29 10.52
N GLU A 131 11.75 -6.89 11.49
CA GLU A 131 11.57 -6.52 12.89
C GLU A 131 11.85 -5.03 13.06
N PHE A 132 11.09 -4.38 13.95
CA PHE A 132 11.38 -2.98 14.25
C PHE A 132 12.76 -2.85 14.93
N GLY A 133 13.01 -3.64 15.98
CA GLY A 133 14.25 -3.61 16.74
C GLY A 133 14.17 -4.32 18.08
N LYS A 134 15.26 -4.21 18.88
CA LYS A 134 15.28 -4.73 20.26
C LYS A 134 14.37 -3.95 21.21
N THR A 135 14.08 -2.70 20.88
CA THR A 135 13.22 -1.79 21.65
C THR A 135 12.28 -1.06 20.69
N ASN A 136 11.35 -0.28 21.22
CA ASN A 136 10.49 0.61 20.44
C ASN A 136 11.12 1.98 20.12
N ASN A 137 12.41 2.18 20.38
CA ASN A 137 13.11 3.41 20.04
C ASN A 137 13.57 3.40 18.56
N TYR A 138 12.94 4.23 17.72
CA TYR A 138 13.31 4.34 16.30
C TYR A 138 14.78 4.74 16.09
N ALA A 139 15.35 5.58 16.96
CA ALA A 139 16.72 6.08 16.83
C ALA A 139 17.77 4.96 16.78
N GLU A 140 17.51 3.84 17.45
CA GLU A 140 18.42 2.68 17.55
C GLU A 140 17.90 1.44 16.80
N SER A 141 16.73 1.56 16.18
CA SER A 141 15.99 0.47 15.53
C SER A 141 16.78 -0.20 14.41
N TYR A 142 16.41 -1.44 14.11
CA TYR A 142 16.94 -2.14 12.94
C TYR A 142 16.44 -1.46 11.67
N VAL A 143 15.16 -1.09 11.63
CA VAL A 143 14.55 -0.40 10.49
C VAL A 143 15.31 0.86 10.09
N ARG A 144 15.65 1.74 11.04
CA ARG A 144 16.43 2.96 10.73
C ARG A 144 17.80 2.61 10.16
N LYS A 145 18.53 1.70 10.80
CA LYS A 145 19.87 1.26 10.35
C LYS A 145 19.81 0.67 8.94
N GLU A 146 18.79 -0.10 8.64
CA GLU A 146 18.59 -0.69 7.32
C GLU A 146 18.27 0.36 6.26
N LEU A 147 17.44 1.36 6.57
CA LEU A 147 17.11 2.44 5.64
C LEU A 147 18.33 3.33 5.34
N VAL A 148 19.05 3.77 6.37
CA VAL A 148 20.22 4.66 6.23
C VAL A 148 21.33 4.01 5.39
N ASN A 149 21.50 2.70 5.49
CA ASN A 149 22.53 1.94 4.77
C ASN A 149 22.00 1.20 3.53
N SER A 150 20.79 1.53 3.06
CA SER A 150 20.17 0.83 1.93
C SER A 150 20.73 1.28 0.59
N GLU A 151 20.71 0.38 -0.41
CA GLU A 151 20.96 0.73 -1.81
C GLU A 151 19.99 1.81 -2.32
N LEU A 152 18.77 1.85 -1.79
CA LEU A 152 17.79 2.88 -2.11
C LEU A 152 18.25 4.27 -1.63
N ALA A 153 18.77 4.39 -0.40
CA ALA A 153 19.31 5.65 0.08
C ALA A 153 20.48 6.13 -0.80
N GLU A 154 21.39 5.23 -1.18
CA GLU A 154 22.49 5.57 -2.10
C GLU A 154 22.01 5.95 -3.50
N SER A 155 20.99 5.26 -4.03
CA SER A 155 20.38 5.60 -5.33
C SER A 155 19.74 6.98 -5.31
N LEU A 156 19.01 7.32 -4.23
CA LEU A 156 18.39 8.64 -4.05
C LEU A 156 19.46 9.73 -3.97
N LYS A 157 20.54 9.53 -3.20
CA LYS A 157 21.66 10.48 -3.13
C LYS A 157 22.28 10.72 -4.50
N LYS A 158 22.49 9.65 -5.27
CA LYS A 158 23.04 9.73 -6.62
C LYS A 158 22.10 10.48 -7.58
N GLU A 159 20.79 10.26 -7.46
CA GLU A 159 19.78 10.86 -8.34
C GLU A 159 19.53 12.35 -8.03
N PHE A 160 19.47 12.73 -6.75
CA PHE A 160 19.01 14.06 -6.33
C PHE A 160 20.07 14.93 -5.66
N GLY A 161 21.16 14.36 -5.14
CA GLY A 161 22.23 15.10 -4.47
C GLY A 161 21.71 16.09 -3.43
N ASP A 162 22.13 17.35 -3.55
CA ASP A 162 21.80 18.44 -2.62
C ASP A 162 20.32 18.85 -2.60
N LYS A 163 19.49 18.32 -3.51
CA LYS A 163 18.04 18.54 -3.49
C LYS A 163 17.34 17.72 -2.40
N LEU A 164 17.98 16.65 -1.91
CA LEU A 164 17.46 15.89 -0.78
C LEU A 164 17.54 16.72 0.49
N LEU A 165 16.42 16.81 1.19
CA LEU A 165 16.35 17.51 2.46
C LEU A 165 16.52 16.52 3.62
N PRO A 166 17.26 16.89 4.67
CA PRO A 166 17.35 16.07 5.88
C PRO A 166 15.99 16.00 6.57
N ILE A 167 15.68 14.82 7.07
CA ILE A 167 14.47 14.52 7.82
C ILE A 167 14.71 14.84 9.30
N SER A 168 13.67 15.38 9.95
CA SER A 168 13.58 15.53 11.41
C SER A 168 12.27 14.86 11.86
N LEU A 169 12.35 13.91 12.79
CA LEU A 169 11.23 13.14 13.33
C LEU A 169 11.19 13.27 14.85
N ASP A 170 10.07 13.76 15.36
CA ASP A 170 9.72 13.73 16.78
C ASP A 170 9.30 12.31 17.18
N LEU A 171 10.00 11.72 18.17
CA LEU A 171 9.73 10.38 18.71
C LEU A 171 8.88 10.41 20.00
N THR A 172 8.17 11.51 20.25
CA THR A 172 7.18 11.60 21.31
C THR A 172 6.18 10.44 21.21
N SER A 173 5.96 9.73 22.32
CA SER A 173 4.99 8.62 22.39
C SER A 173 3.54 9.11 22.34
N MET A 174 2.61 8.16 22.16
CA MET A 174 1.18 8.48 22.09
C MET A 174 0.60 9.10 23.37
N ASP A 175 1.27 8.91 24.52
CA ASP A 175 0.92 9.53 25.80
C ASP A 175 1.80 10.74 26.16
N GLY A 176 2.55 11.28 25.19
CA GLY A 176 3.27 12.56 25.30
C GLY A 176 4.65 12.49 25.94
N PHE A 177 5.21 11.29 26.16
CA PHE A 177 6.54 11.13 26.74
C PHE A 177 7.63 11.29 25.68
N LYS A 178 8.73 11.96 26.07
CA LYS A 178 9.79 12.42 25.17
C LYS A 178 11.15 11.77 25.43
N ASP A 179 11.16 10.59 26.01
CA ASP A 179 12.39 9.90 26.43
C ASP A 179 13.35 9.60 25.28
N TYR A 180 12.84 9.48 24.06
CA TYR A 180 13.63 9.18 22.86
C TYR A 180 13.97 10.40 22.02
N ASP A 181 13.52 11.60 22.44
CA ASP A 181 13.80 12.87 21.78
C ASP A 181 13.46 12.87 20.28
N MET A 182 14.32 13.43 19.42
CA MET A 182 14.14 13.48 17.98
C MET A 182 15.24 12.73 17.23
N VAL A 183 14.93 12.32 16.00
CA VAL A 183 15.90 11.82 15.02
C VAL A 183 16.05 12.82 13.89
N GLU A 184 17.28 13.20 13.57
CA GLU A 184 17.59 14.21 12.54
C GLU A 184 18.70 13.77 11.58
N GLY A 185 18.69 14.34 10.38
CA GLY A 185 19.77 14.23 9.39
C GLY A 185 19.64 13.05 8.43
N ASP A 186 18.72 12.12 8.66
CA ASP A 186 18.45 11.01 7.75
C ASP A 186 17.82 11.54 6.44
N ILE A 187 18.13 10.94 5.29
CA ILE A 187 17.48 11.29 4.01
C ILE A 187 16.30 10.37 3.67
N LEU A 188 16.18 9.25 4.37
CA LEU A 188 15.20 8.20 4.16
C LEU A 188 14.79 7.65 5.52
N ALA A 189 13.50 7.67 5.84
CA ALA A 189 12.96 7.22 7.12
C ALA A 189 11.56 6.63 6.96
N ILE A 190 11.02 5.95 7.97
CA ILE A 190 9.57 5.64 8.04
C ILE A 190 8.81 6.81 8.69
N THR A 191 7.51 6.93 8.41
CA THR A 191 6.68 8.02 8.94
C THR A 191 6.47 7.93 10.45
N ASN A 192 6.36 9.07 11.13
CA ASN A 192 5.79 9.14 12.48
C ASN A 192 4.28 9.49 12.42
N ILE A 193 3.60 9.42 13.56
CA ILE A 193 2.16 9.69 13.66
C ILE A 193 1.80 11.12 13.23
N GLN A 194 2.68 12.09 13.48
CA GLN A 194 2.46 13.50 13.12
C GLN A 194 2.41 13.68 11.60
N LEU A 195 3.35 13.08 10.86
CA LEU A 195 3.34 13.11 9.39
C LEU A 195 2.14 12.34 8.82
N LEU A 196 1.78 11.20 9.42
CA LEU A 196 0.60 10.43 9.01
C LEU A 196 -0.67 11.27 9.17
N MET A 197 -0.86 11.93 10.31
CA MET A 197 -2.03 12.78 10.55
C MET A 197 -2.04 14.00 9.63
N LYS A 198 -0.86 14.60 9.36
CA LYS A 198 -0.74 15.77 8.48
C LYS A 198 -1.13 15.46 7.03
N PHE A 199 -0.73 14.30 6.53
CA PHE A 199 -0.85 13.94 5.11
C PHE A 199 -1.83 12.80 4.84
N GLY A 200 -2.63 12.39 5.83
CA GLY A 200 -3.46 11.18 5.76
C GLY A 200 -4.42 11.14 4.58
N GLU A 201 -4.99 12.28 4.17
CA GLU A 201 -5.87 12.36 3.00
C GLU A 201 -5.13 12.13 1.67
N SER A 202 -3.83 12.42 1.64
CA SER A 202 -2.99 12.35 0.43
C SER A 202 -2.22 11.03 0.32
N ILE A 203 -2.04 10.29 1.42
CA ILE A 203 -1.28 9.04 1.45
C ILE A 203 -2.24 7.86 1.21
N PRO A 204 -2.12 7.13 0.08
CA PRO A 204 -2.98 5.99 -0.17
C PRO A 204 -2.73 4.85 0.83
N LEU A 205 -3.78 4.07 1.06
CA LEU A 205 -3.67 2.76 1.71
C LEU A 205 -2.85 1.81 0.83
N ILE A 206 -2.09 0.94 1.48
CA ILE A 206 -1.34 -0.13 0.83
C ILE A 206 -1.75 -1.46 1.44
N ASP A 207 -1.58 -2.55 0.68
CA ASP A 207 -2.09 -3.88 1.08
C ASP A 207 -1.30 -4.52 2.24
N ASN A 208 -0.23 -3.87 2.71
CA ASN A 208 0.60 -4.33 3.80
C ASN A 208 0.46 -3.40 5.01
N TRP A 209 0.47 -3.97 6.20
CA TRP A 209 0.69 -3.18 7.41
C TRP A 209 2.16 -2.75 7.50
N TYR A 210 2.42 -1.58 8.08
CA TYR A 210 3.76 -1.01 8.17
C TYR A 210 4.02 -0.26 9.48
N TRP A 211 5.26 -0.30 9.93
CA TRP A 211 5.71 0.39 11.14
C TRP A 211 5.67 1.91 10.98
N LEU A 212 5.38 2.59 12.09
CA LEU A 212 5.67 4.01 12.27
C LEU A 212 6.92 4.16 13.14
N ALA A 213 7.61 5.30 13.03
CA ALA A 213 8.70 5.67 13.93
C ALA A 213 8.21 5.99 15.36
N THR A 214 6.90 6.12 15.55
CA THR A 214 6.28 6.51 16.83
C THR A 214 6.20 5.33 17.79
N PRO A 215 6.79 5.42 19.00
CA PRO A 215 6.58 4.44 20.06
C PRO A 215 5.16 4.54 20.62
N ASN A 216 4.59 3.44 21.11
CA ASN A 216 3.32 3.49 21.83
C ASN A 216 3.46 4.25 23.15
N GLN A 217 4.44 3.86 23.95
CA GLN A 217 4.85 4.50 25.20
C GLN A 217 6.38 4.38 25.36
N THR A 218 6.93 4.93 26.45
CA THR A 218 8.38 4.92 26.72
C THR A 218 8.72 4.16 28.02
N PRO A 219 10.00 3.90 28.32
CA PRO A 219 10.41 3.12 29.48
C PRO A 219 9.97 3.76 30.81
N LYS A 220 9.78 5.09 30.85
CA LYS A 220 9.21 5.79 32.02
C LYS A 220 7.79 5.33 32.36
N ARG A 221 7.08 4.71 31.42
CA ARG A 221 5.75 4.13 31.58
C ARG A 221 5.76 2.59 31.62
N GLY A 222 6.95 1.99 31.67
CA GLY A 222 7.10 0.52 31.69
C GLY A 222 6.97 -0.15 30.32
N ASP A 223 6.99 0.63 29.23
CA ASP A 223 6.93 0.10 27.86
C ASP A 223 8.18 0.51 27.07
N ALA A 224 8.99 -0.48 26.72
CA ALA A 224 10.17 -0.30 25.86
C ALA A 224 10.04 -1.12 24.56
N ARG A 225 8.84 -1.61 24.24
CA ARG A 225 8.65 -2.70 23.28
C ARG A 225 7.50 -2.46 22.31
N CYS A 226 6.46 -1.71 22.64
CA CYS A 226 5.35 -1.49 21.73
C CYS A 226 5.58 -0.29 20.81
N VAL A 227 5.40 -0.51 19.51
CA VAL A 227 5.60 0.47 18.43
C VAL A 227 4.28 0.65 17.68
N GLN A 228 3.97 1.88 17.27
CA GLN A 228 2.80 2.14 16.43
C GLN A 228 2.99 1.57 15.01
N PHE A 229 1.90 1.12 14.42
CA PHE A 229 1.85 0.68 13.03
C PHE A 229 0.52 1.04 12.40
N VAL A 230 0.48 1.08 11.08
CA VAL A 230 -0.75 1.26 10.30
C VAL A 230 -1.08 -0.05 9.63
N ASN A 231 -2.29 -0.57 9.82
CA ASN A 231 -2.74 -1.77 9.10
C ASN A 231 -3.19 -1.45 7.67
N SER A 232 -3.44 -2.48 6.87
CA SER A 232 -3.85 -2.30 5.46
C SER A 232 -5.20 -1.58 5.29
N CYS A 233 -6.04 -1.57 6.33
CA CYS A 233 -7.30 -0.82 6.37
C CYS A 233 -7.14 0.62 6.89
N GLY A 234 -5.91 1.05 7.20
CA GLY A 234 -5.61 2.41 7.67
C GLY A 234 -5.73 2.62 9.18
N TYR A 235 -6.09 1.59 9.96
CA TYR A 235 -6.13 1.73 11.41
C TYR A 235 -4.72 1.83 12.00
N VAL A 236 -4.55 2.79 12.90
CA VAL A 236 -3.35 2.91 13.71
C VAL A 236 -3.51 2.04 14.96
N CYS A 237 -2.59 1.12 15.17
CA CYS A 237 -2.52 0.23 16.33
C CYS A 237 -1.08 0.13 16.82
N TYR A 238 -0.82 -0.68 17.85
CA TYR A 238 0.54 -0.98 18.29
C TYR A 238 0.83 -2.47 18.27
N ASN A 239 2.10 -2.83 18.10
CA ASN A 239 2.58 -4.20 18.20
C ASN A 239 3.99 -4.24 18.80
N VAL A 240 4.45 -5.41 19.25
CA VAL A 240 5.76 -5.59 19.86
C VAL A 240 6.85 -5.47 18.78
N CYS A 241 7.94 -4.75 19.09
CA CYS A 241 9.01 -4.39 18.17
C CYS A 241 9.78 -5.58 17.55
N GLY A 242 9.60 -6.79 18.05
CA GLY A 242 10.20 -8.01 17.50
C GLY A 242 9.31 -8.77 16.51
N TYR A 243 8.15 -8.24 16.13
CA TYR A 243 7.36 -8.80 15.03
C TYR A 243 7.85 -8.29 13.67
N ASP A 244 7.68 -9.09 12.63
CA ASP A 244 7.96 -8.67 11.26
C ASP A 244 6.84 -7.76 10.73
N GLY A 245 7.17 -6.49 10.50
CA GLY A 245 6.27 -5.49 9.93
C GLY A 245 6.85 -4.84 8.67
N GLY A 246 5.98 -4.21 7.88
CA GLY A 246 6.40 -3.52 6.67
C GLY A 246 7.24 -2.27 6.97
N VAL A 247 8.29 -2.06 6.19
CA VAL A 247 9.08 -0.83 6.17
C VAL A 247 8.59 0.03 5.00
N ARG A 248 7.80 1.07 5.29
CA ARG A 248 7.28 2.03 4.30
C ARG A 248 8.05 3.35 4.40
N PRO A 249 9.11 3.55 3.61
CA PRO A 249 9.93 4.74 3.72
C PRO A 249 9.29 5.95 3.04
N PHE A 250 9.79 7.12 3.41
CA PHE A 250 9.58 8.39 2.73
C PHE A 250 10.89 9.19 2.64
N PHE A 251 10.98 10.07 1.65
CA PHE A 251 12.06 11.07 1.53
C PHE A 251 11.47 12.43 1.16
N ILE A 252 12.28 13.48 1.24
CA ILE A 252 11.87 14.86 1.00
C ILE A 252 12.82 15.50 -0.02
N LEU A 253 12.25 16.17 -1.02
CA LEU A 253 12.99 17.06 -1.92
C LEU A 253 12.62 18.51 -1.67
N LYS A 254 13.57 19.41 -1.92
CA LYS A 254 13.28 20.83 -2.12
C LYS A 254 12.50 20.99 -3.43
N SER A 255 11.33 21.64 -3.37
CA SER A 255 10.47 21.92 -4.53
C SER A 255 11.14 22.82 -5.55
#